data_AF-A0A3D2CMM5-F1
#
_entry.id   AF-A0A3D2CMM5-F1
#
_cell.length_a   1.000
_cell.length_b   1.000
_cell.length_c   1.000
_cell.angle_alpha   90.00
_cell.angle_beta   90.00
_cell.angle_gamma   90.00
#
_symmetry.space_group_name_H-M   'P 1'
#
loop_
_entity.id
_entity.type
_entity.pdbx_description
1 polymer ?
#
loop_
_entity_poly.entity_id
_entity_poly.type
_entity_poly.pdbx_seq_one_letter_code
_entity_poly.pdbx_strand_id
1 'polypeptide(L)' 'QAPFSNITLDWVVPKDLAEQKCIIGGKEMDYTYGDCQKEMDLVNRAFIEVMLEGDANGRGFQYPIPTYSIT' A
#
# COMPACT_ATOMS: atom_id res chain seq x y z
N GLN A 1 -1.14 -23.69 9.90
CA GLN A 1 -1.98 -22.57 9.41
C GLN A 1 -1.20 -21.31 9.63
N ALA A 2 -1.01 -20.47 8.61
CA ALA A 2 -0.44 -19.14 8.82
C ALA A 2 -1.40 -18.29 9.68
N PRO A 3 -0.90 -17.35 10.51
CA PRO A 3 -1.78 -16.45 11.24
C PRO A 3 -2.64 -15.65 10.26
N PHE A 4 -3.88 -15.36 10.65
CA PHE A 4 -4.75 -14.47 9.88
C PHE A 4 -4.14 -13.06 9.84
N SER A 5 -3.97 -12.51 8.64
CA SER A 5 -3.52 -11.14 8.43
C SER A 5 -4.30 -10.46 7.31
N ASN A 6 -4.55 -9.16 7.50
CA ASN A 6 -5.19 -8.30 6.52
C ASN A 6 -4.32 -7.05 6.34
N ILE A 7 -4.31 -6.52 5.12
CA ILE A 7 -3.67 -5.25 4.79
C ILE A 7 -4.66 -4.40 4.01
N THR A 8 -4.75 -3.13 4.39
CA THR A 8 -5.54 -2.13 3.66
C THR A 8 -4.58 -1.16 2.98
N LEU A 9 -4.80 -0.93 1.69
CA LEU A 9 -4.02 -0.03 0.86
C LEU A 9 -4.98 0.95 0.17
N ASP A 10 -4.64 2.23 0.15
CA ASP A 10 -5.41 3.21 -0.63
C ASP A 10 -4.90 3.24 -2.07
N TRP A 11 -5.83 3.29 -3.02
CA TRP A 11 -5.48 3.40 -4.45
C TRP A 11 -4.94 4.79 -4.80
N VAL A 12 -5.49 5.81 -4.15
CA VAL A 12 -5.05 7.21 -4.27
C VAL A 12 -4.76 7.78 -2.89
N VAL A 13 -3.95 8.84 -2.84
CA VAL A 13 -3.73 9.57 -1.58
C VAL A 13 -5.09 10.04 -1.01
N PRO A 14 -5.43 9.69 0.24
CA PRO A 14 -6.67 10.13 0.86
C PRO A 14 -6.74 11.66 0.98
N LYS A 15 -7.88 12.25 0.63
CA LYS A 15 -8.06 13.72 0.57
C LYS A 15 -7.85 14.42 1.91
N ASP A 16 -8.18 13.75 3.01
CA ASP A 16 -8.01 14.23 4.37
C ASP A 16 -6.55 14.24 4.83
N LEU A 17 -5.69 13.44 4.19
CA LEU A 17 -4.25 13.39 4.44
C LEU A 17 -3.44 14.19 3.41
N ALA A 18 -3.98 14.43 2.21
CA ALA A 18 -3.23 15.00 1.09
C ALA A 18 -2.48 16.30 1.43
N GLU A 19 -3.08 17.20 2.20
CA GLU A 19 -2.48 18.49 2.57
C GLU A 19 -1.55 18.42 3.80
N GLN A 20 -1.50 17.27 4.50
CA GLN A 20 -0.67 17.10 5.68
C GLN A 20 0.79 16.85 5.29
N LYS A 21 1.73 17.36 6.09
CA LYS A 21 3.16 17.09 5.91
C LYS A 21 3.46 15.62 6.18
N CYS A 22 4.27 15.02 5.31
CA CYS A 22 4.75 13.66 5.51
C CYS A 22 5.58 13.56 6.79
N ILE A 23 5.36 12.53 7.59
CA ILE A 23 6.12 12.30 8.84
C ILE A 23 7.00 11.05 8.67
N ILE A 24 8.31 11.21 8.83
CA ILE A 24 9.25 10.08 8.81
C ILE A 24 10.11 10.15 10.07
N GLY A 25 10.11 9.06 10.85
CA GLY A 25 10.84 9.00 12.12
C GLY A 25 10.40 10.06 13.14
N GLY A 26 9.14 10.49 13.08
CA GLY A 26 8.59 11.54 13.94
C GLY A 26 8.94 12.98 13.52
N LYS A 27 9.50 13.18 12.32
CA LYS A 27 9.81 14.52 11.77
C LYS A 27 8.99 14.80 10.53
N GLU A 28 8.46 16.01 10.45
CA GLU A 28 7.81 16.53 9.25
C GLU A 28 8.82 16.73 8.12
N MET A 29 8.36 16.50 6.90
CA MET A 29 9.11 16.68 5.67
C MET A 29 8.71 17.97 4.94
N ASP A 30 9.50 18.37 3.96
CA ASP A 30 9.22 19.58 3.16
C ASP A 30 8.09 19.38 2.14
N TYR A 31 7.59 18.15 1.98
CA TYR A 31 6.49 17.75 1.09
C TYR A 31 5.30 17.15 1.85
N THR A 32 4.17 17.05 1.17
CA THR A 32 2.89 16.56 1.73
C THR A 32 2.62 15.11 1.34
N TYR A 33 1.63 14.45 1.96
CA TYR A 33 1.21 13.12 1.49
C TYR A 33 0.63 13.16 0.08
N GLY A 34 0.04 14.29 -0.34
CA GLY A 34 -0.48 14.49 -1.70
C GLY A 34 0.58 14.31 -2.79
N ASP A 35 1.84 14.57 -2.45
CA ASP A 35 2.98 14.44 -3.37
C ASP A 35 3.42 12.98 -3.58
N CYS A 36 2.91 12.03 -2.78
CA CYS A 36 3.36 10.64 -2.73
C CYS A 36 2.58 9.67 -3.63
N GLN A 37 1.68 10.15 -4.50
CA GLN A 37 0.86 9.26 -5.34
C GLN A 37 1.71 8.31 -6.17
N LYS A 38 2.82 8.81 -6.73
CA LYS A 38 3.73 8.01 -7.55
C LYS A 38 4.34 6.85 -6.77
N GLU A 39 4.74 7.09 -5.53
CA GLU A 39 5.30 6.08 -4.62
C GLU A 39 4.23 5.07 -4.19
N MET A 40 3.00 5.53 -3.93
CA MET A 40 1.86 4.64 -3.67
C MET A 40 1.59 3.72 -4.86
N ASP A 41 1.59 4.25 -6.08
CA ASP A 41 1.40 3.45 -7.31
C ASP A 41 2.49 2.39 -7.47
N LEU A 42 3.75 2.72 -7.14
CA LEU A 42 4.86 1.77 -7.18
C LEU A 42 4.64 0.62 -6.19
N VAL A 43 4.25 0.91 -4.95
CA VAL A 43 3.99 -0.10 -3.92
C VAL A 43 2.78 -0.95 -4.30
N ASN A 44 1.68 -0.32 -4.71
CA ASN A 44 0.45 -1.01 -5.11
C ASN A 44 0.69 -1.97 -6.27
N ARG A 45 1.40 -1.52 -7.31
CA ARG A 45 1.75 -2.39 -8.44
C ARG A 45 2.62 -3.56 -8.00
N ALA A 46 3.71 -3.30 -7.29
CA ALA A 46 4.63 -4.35 -6.85
C ALA A 46 3.93 -5.38 -5.96
N PHE A 47 3.08 -4.93 -5.04
CA PHE A 47 2.31 -5.81 -4.16
C PHE A 47 1.34 -6.69 -4.96
N ILE A 48 0.56 -6.10 -5.88
CA ILE A 48 -0.39 -6.86 -6.71
C ILE A 48 0.34 -7.86 -7.61
N GLU A 49 1.45 -7.46 -8.25
CA GLU A 49 2.25 -8.33 -9.10
C GLU A 49 2.75 -9.56 -8.33
N VAL A 50 3.31 -9.36 -7.13
CA VAL A 50 3.77 -10.46 -6.28
C VAL A 50 2.61 -11.36 -5.84
N MET A 51 1.46 -10.78 -5.47
CA MET A 51 0.28 -11.55 -5.08
C MET A 51 -0.27 -12.41 -6.24
N LEU A 52 -0.17 -11.92 -7.48
CA LEU A 52 -0.58 -12.63 -8.69
C LEU A 52 0.42 -13.69 -9.13
N GLU A 53 1.72 -13.42 -9.00
CA GLU A 53 2.79 -14.39 -9.30
C GLU A 53 2.67 -15.63 -8.39
N GLY A 54 2.36 -15.40 -7.11
CA GLY A 54 2.19 -16.46 -6.12
C GLY A 54 3.52 -17.03 -5.62
N ASP A 55 3.44 -18.18 -4.95
CA ASP A 55 4.60 -18.88 -4.42
C ASP A 55 5.46 -19.52 -5.54
N ALA A 56 6.56 -20.17 -5.15
CA ALA A 56 7.47 -20.83 -6.10
C ALA A 56 6.82 -21.93 -6.97
N ASN A 57 5.58 -22.35 -6.65
CA ASN A 57 4.79 -23.31 -7.42
C ASN A 57 3.63 -22.64 -8.20
N GLY A 58 3.60 -21.30 -8.27
CA GLY A 58 2.53 -20.53 -8.91
C GLY A 58 1.21 -20.54 -8.14
N ARG A 59 1.22 -20.88 -6.84
CA ARG A 59 0.00 -20.85 -6.01
C ARG A 59 -0.15 -19.45 -5.43
N GLY A 60 -1.31 -18.83 -5.64
CA GLY A 60 -1.60 -17.53 -5.05
C GLY A 60 -1.44 -17.54 -3.53
N PHE A 61 -0.94 -16.44 -2.97
CA PHE A 61 -0.79 -16.29 -1.53
C PHE A 61 -2.17 -16.15 -0.87
N GLN A 62 -2.39 -16.90 0.22
CA GLN A 62 -3.62 -16.79 1.01
C GLN A 62 -3.62 -15.52 1.90
N TYR A 63 -2.44 -15.09 2.33
CA TYR A 63 -2.27 -13.97 3.26
C TYR A 63 -1.07 -13.08 2.86
N PRO A 64 -1.10 -11.78 3.22
CA PRO A 64 -2.24 -11.09 3.82
C PRO A 64 -3.41 -10.97 2.84
N ILE A 65 -4.65 -10.94 3.35
CA ILE A 65 -5.82 -10.63 2.53
C ILE A 65 -5.79 -9.13 2.22
N PRO A 66 -5.74 -8.71 0.94
CA PRO A 66 -5.68 -7.30 0.60
C PRO A 66 -7.07 -6.67 0.49
N THR A 67 -7.18 -5.43 0.97
CA THR A 67 -8.34 -4.56 0.79
C THR A 67 -7.86 -3.26 0.16
N TYR A 68 -8.52 -2.82 -0.92
CA TYR A 68 -8.20 -1.55 -1.59
C TYR A 68 -9.32 -0.52 -1.42
N SER A 69 -9.00 0.68 -0.95
CA SER A 69 -9.90 1.84 -1.01
C SER A 69 -9.76 2.52 -2.36
N ILE A 70 -10.84 2.61 -3.14
CA ILE A 70 -10.81 3.10 -4.55
C ILE A 70 -11.55 4.43 -4.77
N THR A 71 -11.88 5.16 -3.71
CA THR A 71 -12.75 6.36 -3.73
C THR A 71 -11.99 7.68 -3.66
#